data_AF-A0A1X7J7U7-F1
#
_entry.id   AF-A0A1X7J7U7-F1
#
_cell.length_a   1.000
_cell.length_b   1.000
_cell.length_c   1.000
_cell.angle_alpha   90.00
_cell.angle_beta   90.00
_cell.angle_gamma   90.00
#
_symmetry.space_group_name_H-M   'P 1'
#
loop_
_entity.id
_entity.type
_entity.pdbx_description
1 polymer ?
#
loop_
_entity_poly.entity_id
_entity_poly.type
_entity_poly.pdbx_seq_one_letter_code
_entity_poly.pdbx_strand_id
1 'polypeptide(L)'
;MSDQLIEESGMTFGPYPSDLCFYIEKSETYRHIRKKIKIAEFLLLRKKPEKTAIWVIEAKSSSPKEENRQNFDDFIAEIREKFVNAFSLGWSCCLGRHLIAEGELPEDFKDLDLARSDVRFILVINGHRDSWLPPLQDALNIAMNSTVRTWAFAPASVAVINDKMARQHGLICPE
;
A
#
# COMPACT_ATOMS: atom_id res chain seq x y z
N MET A 1 22.10 2.09 8.79
CA MET A 1 20.76 1.98 8.19
C MET A 1 20.35 3.40 7.82
N SER A 2 20.08 3.65 6.55
CA SER A 2 19.59 4.95 6.09
C SER A 2 18.07 4.97 6.23
N ASP A 3 17.55 6.02 6.85
CA ASP A 3 16.11 6.23 6.92
C ASP A 3 15.60 6.84 5.61
N GLN A 4 14.45 6.35 5.16
CA GLN A 4 13.80 6.76 3.92
C GLN A 4 12.54 7.59 4.21
N LEU A 5 12.46 8.75 3.56
CA LEU A 5 11.26 9.60 3.52
C LEU A 5 10.61 9.47 2.14
N ILE A 6 9.28 9.48 2.12
CA ILE A 6 8.48 9.39 0.89
C ILE A 6 7.50 10.58 0.88
N GLU A 7 7.69 11.50 -0.05
CA GLU A 7 6.79 12.64 -0.25
C GLU A 7 5.72 12.27 -1.28
N GLU A 8 4.48 12.05 -0.82
CA GLU A 8 3.38 11.69 -1.72
C GLU A 8 2.07 12.37 -1.30
N SER A 9 1.32 12.87 -2.28
CA SER A 9 0.00 13.49 -2.06
C SER A 9 -0.03 14.63 -1.01
N GLY A 10 1.06 15.38 -0.89
CA GLY A 10 1.21 16.45 0.09
C GLY A 10 1.41 15.97 1.53
N MET A 11 1.86 14.72 1.71
CA MET A 11 2.22 14.14 3.00
C MET A 11 3.66 13.60 2.92
N THR A 12 4.35 13.58 4.06
CA THR A 12 5.67 12.98 4.20
C THR A 12 5.55 11.70 5.02
N PHE A 13 5.71 10.55 4.36
CA PHE A 13 5.72 9.23 4.99
C PHE A 13 7.11 8.88 5.52
N GLY A 14 7.16 8.18 6.65
CA GLY A 14 8.40 7.83 7.33
C GLY A 14 8.81 8.85 8.42
N PRO A 15 10.10 8.93 8.76
CA PRO A 15 11.20 8.11 8.25
C PRO A 15 11.00 6.62 8.51
N TYR A 16 11.31 5.78 7.52
CA TYR A 16 11.33 4.32 7.68
C TYR A 16 12.74 3.78 7.48
N PRO A 17 13.17 2.77 8.25
CA PRO A 17 14.39 2.05 7.93
C PRO A 17 14.32 1.49 6.51
N SER A 18 15.38 1.70 5.71
CA SER A 18 15.46 1.22 4.33
C SER A 18 15.10 -0.25 4.20
N ASP A 19 15.51 -1.06 5.17
CA ASP A 19 15.35 -2.52 5.16
C ASP A 19 13.87 -2.94 5.30
N LEU A 20 13.01 -2.06 5.84
CA LEU A 20 11.59 -2.29 6.06
C LEU A 20 10.69 -1.66 5.00
N CYS A 21 11.21 -0.80 4.12
CA CYS A 21 10.41 -0.01 3.20
C CYS A 21 10.85 -0.24 1.74
N PHE A 22 9.95 -0.79 0.93
CA PHE A 22 10.17 -0.93 -0.50
C PHE A 22 9.39 0.15 -1.25
N TYR A 23 10.09 1.18 -1.76
CA TYR A 23 9.48 2.26 -2.54
C TYR A 23 9.21 1.81 -3.98
N ILE A 24 8.23 0.91 -4.10
CA ILE A 24 7.95 0.12 -5.28
C ILE A 24 7.62 0.98 -6.51
N GLU A 25 6.97 2.14 -6.32
CA GLU A 25 6.65 3.06 -7.41
C GLU A 25 7.90 3.69 -8.07
N LYS A 26 9.02 3.77 -7.33
CA LYS A 26 10.32 4.22 -7.84
C LYS A 26 11.28 3.09 -8.16
N SER A 27 10.86 1.83 -8.00
CA SER A 27 11.72 0.67 -8.24
C SER A 27 12.07 0.50 -9.73
N GLU A 28 13.28 -0.01 -9.98
CA GLU A 28 13.72 -0.40 -11.30
C GLU A 28 12.89 -1.55 -11.85
N THR A 29 12.51 -2.52 -11.02
CA THR A 29 11.63 -3.61 -11.45
C THR A 29 10.31 -3.06 -12.00
N TYR A 30 9.68 -2.12 -11.31
CA TYR A 30 8.47 -1.47 -11.83
C TYR A 30 8.75 -0.69 -13.11
N ARG A 31 9.86 0.06 -13.20
CA ARG A 31 10.22 0.83 -14.41
C ARG A 31 10.23 -0.04 -15.68
N HIS A 32 10.62 -1.31 -15.58
CA HIS A 32 10.65 -2.23 -16.71
C HIS A 32 9.27 -2.76 -17.12
N ILE A 33 8.33 -2.88 -16.18
CA ILE A 33 7.00 -3.44 -16.45
C ILE A 33 5.87 -2.42 -16.52
N ARG A 34 6.10 -1.16 -16.11
CA ARG A 34 5.09 -0.11 -15.88
C ARG A 34 4.13 0.19 -17.03
N LYS A 35 4.39 -0.29 -18.26
CA LYS A 35 3.55 0.00 -19.42
C LYS A 35 2.13 -0.53 -19.18
N LYS A 36 1.18 0.39 -18.96
CA LYS A 36 -0.23 0.11 -18.64
C LYS A 36 -0.46 -0.62 -17.31
N ILE A 37 0.48 -0.51 -16.37
CA ILE A 37 0.34 -1.07 -15.02
C ILE A 37 0.35 0.11 -14.06
N LYS A 38 -0.72 0.29 -13.29
CA LYS A 38 -0.72 1.22 -12.14
C LYS A 38 -0.19 0.49 -10.91
N ILE A 39 0.58 1.18 -10.07
CA ILE A 39 1.18 0.65 -8.84
C ILE A 39 0.88 1.59 -7.67
N ALA A 40 0.78 1.04 -6.46
CA ALA A 40 0.74 1.82 -5.23
C ALA A 40 2.13 2.38 -4.88
N GLU A 41 2.18 3.35 -3.99
CA GLU A 41 3.40 4.12 -3.70
C GLU A 41 4.51 3.25 -3.13
N PHE A 42 4.26 2.52 -2.04
CA PHE A 42 5.29 1.70 -1.38
C PHE A 42 4.71 0.53 -0.57
N LEU A 43 5.60 -0.41 -0.24
CA LEU A 43 5.34 -1.50 0.69
C LEU A 43 6.14 -1.27 1.98
N LEU A 44 5.52 -1.48 3.13
CA LEU A 44 6.14 -1.31 4.44
C LEU A 44 5.96 -2.57 5.29
N LEU A 45 7.05 -3.12 5.81
CA LEU A 45 6.99 -4.20 6.79
C LEU A 45 6.72 -3.64 8.18
N ARG A 46 5.68 -4.16 8.83
CA ARG A 46 5.40 -3.96 10.24
C ARG A 46 5.71 -5.26 10.98
N LYS A 47 6.83 -5.26 11.70
CA LYS A 47 7.25 -6.38 12.55
C LYS A 47 6.68 -6.22 13.95
N LYS A 48 5.99 -7.24 14.44
CA LYS A 48 5.65 -7.46 15.85
C LYS A 48 6.31 -8.76 16.31
N PRO A 49 6.56 -8.98 17.61
CA PRO A 49 7.29 -10.15 18.11
C PRO A 49 6.82 -11.51 17.55
N GLU A 50 5.52 -11.65 17.28
CA GLU A 50 4.93 -12.90 16.79
C GLU A 50 4.36 -12.80 15.36
N LYS A 51 4.42 -11.63 14.72
CA LYS A 51 3.74 -11.42 13.45
C LYS A 51 4.38 -10.32 12.61
N THR A 52 4.63 -10.63 11.35
CA THR A 52 5.01 -9.64 10.33
C THR A 52 3.81 -9.36 9.44
N ALA A 53 3.60 -8.09 9.11
CA ALA A 53 2.60 -7.67 8.14
C ALA A 53 3.23 -6.81 7.04
N ILE A 54 2.87 -7.09 5.79
CA ILE A 54 3.16 -6.22 4.65
C ILE A 54 2.03 -5.21 4.53
N TRP A 55 2.35 -3.93 4.60
CA TRP A 55 1.41 -2.86 4.37
C TRP A 55 1.65 -2.27 2.98
N VAL A 56 0.67 -2.41 2.09
CA VAL A 56 0.61 -1.80 0.77
C VAL A 56 -0.01 -0.42 0.91
N ILE A 57 0.74 0.63 0.66
CA ILE A 57 0.30 2.01 0.89
C ILE A 57 0.05 2.73 -0.42
N GLU A 58 -1.15 3.27 -0.58
CA GLU A 58 -1.52 4.22 -1.63
C GLU A 58 -1.89 5.55 -0.97
N ALA A 59 -1.39 6.66 -1.52
CA ALA A 59 -1.64 8.00 -1.02
C ALA A 59 -2.42 8.82 -2.04
N LYS A 60 -3.42 9.58 -1.60
CA LYS A 60 -4.18 10.51 -2.43
C LYS A 60 -4.33 11.87 -1.75
N SER A 61 -4.31 12.94 -2.53
CA SER A 61 -4.58 14.29 -2.03
C SER A 61 -6.08 14.59 -1.92
N SER A 62 -6.92 13.79 -2.57
CA SER A 62 -8.39 13.90 -2.56
C SER A 62 -9.04 12.63 -3.08
N SER A 63 -10.36 12.52 -2.91
CA SER A 63 -11.20 11.53 -3.59
C SER A 63 -12.43 12.20 -4.22
N PRO A 64 -13.05 11.58 -5.24
CA PRO A 64 -14.37 12.01 -5.71
C PRO A 64 -15.42 11.81 -4.61
N LYS A 65 -16.51 12.59 -4.69
CA LYS A 65 -17.71 12.38 -3.89
C LYS A 65 -18.52 11.23 -4.47
N GLU A 66 -19.17 10.45 -3.62
CA GLU A 66 -20.04 9.33 -4.01
C GLU A 66 -21.19 9.76 -4.95
N GLU A 67 -21.70 10.98 -4.78
CA GLU A 67 -22.72 11.58 -5.66
C GLU A 67 -22.29 11.60 -7.14
N ASN A 68 -20.98 11.65 -7.40
CA ASN A 68 -20.41 11.52 -8.74
C ASN A 68 -20.01 10.06 -8.99
N ARG A 69 -21.02 9.20 -9.16
CA ARG A 69 -20.85 7.72 -9.21
C ARG A 69 -19.80 7.25 -10.20
N GLN A 70 -19.80 7.74 -11.43
CA GLN A 70 -18.83 7.28 -12.44
C GLN A 70 -17.39 7.55 -12.00
N ASN A 71 -17.10 8.77 -11.56
CA ASN A 71 -15.76 9.12 -11.09
C ASN A 71 -15.39 8.37 -9.82
N PHE A 72 -16.38 8.09 -8.94
CA PHE A 72 -16.18 7.30 -7.74
C PHE A 72 -15.84 5.85 -8.06
N ASP A 73 -16.60 5.19 -8.93
CA ASP A 73 -16.34 3.80 -9.33
C ASP A 73 -14.99 3.66 -10.04
N ASP A 74 -14.64 4.59 -10.93
CA ASP A 74 -13.34 4.62 -11.60
C ASP A 74 -12.18 4.84 -10.61
N PHE A 75 -12.39 5.68 -9.61
CA PHE A 75 -11.42 5.88 -8.52
C PHE A 75 -11.22 4.59 -7.72
N ILE A 76 -12.30 3.93 -7.28
CA ILE A 76 -12.20 2.67 -6.53
C ILE A 76 -11.53 1.58 -7.37
N ALA A 77 -11.85 1.48 -8.66
CA ALA A 77 -11.22 0.54 -9.58
C ALA A 77 -9.72 0.80 -9.73
N GLU A 78 -9.31 2.07 -9.84
CA GLU A 78 -7.90 2.46 -9.88
C GLU A 78 -7.15 2.07 -8.59
N ILE A 79 -7.72 2.38 -7.42
CA ILE A 79 -7.06 2.05 -6.14
C ILE A 79 -6.91 0.53 -5.99
N ARG A 80 -7.96 -0.23 -6.34
CA ARG A 80 -7.90 -1.70 -6.38
C ARG A 80 -6.78 -2.19 -7.29
N GLU A 81 -6.68 -1.66 -8.51
CA GLU A 81 -5.64 -2.04 -9.47
C GLU A 81 -4.24 -1.78 -8.89
N LYS A 82 -4.01 -0.57 -8.37
CA LYS A 82 -2.74 -0.20 -7.73
C LYS A 82 -2.37 -1.13 -6.58
N PHE A 83 -3.32 -1.42 -5.69
CA PHE A 83 -3.11 -2.33 -4.56
C PHE A 83 -2.74 -3.74 -4.99
N VAL A 84 -3.53 -4.34 -5.89
CA VAL A 84 -3.31 -5.71 -6.36
C VAL A 84 -1.98 -5.81 -7.10
N ASN A 85 -1.66 -4.84 -7.95
CA ASN A 85 -0.41 -4.83 -8.69
C ASN A 85 0.81 -4.62 -7.77
N ALA A 86 0.75 -3.70 -6.82
CA ALA A 86 1.83 -3.47 -5.86
C ALA A 86 2.11 -4.70 -5.00
N PHE A 87 1.05 -5.32 -4.47
CA PHE A 87 1.17 -6.56 -3.75
C PHE A 87 1.76 -7.68 -4.62
N SER A 88 1.22 -7.88 -5.82
CA SER A 88 1.67 -8.94 -6.73
C SER A 88 3.12 -8.76 -7.15
N LEU A 89 3.54 -7.53 -7.42
CA LEU A 89 4.93 -7.21 -7.80
C LEU A 89 5.88 -7.37 -6.62
N GLY A 90 5.55 -6.84 -5.43
CA GLY A 90 6.37 -7.04 -4.24
C GLY A 90 6.54 -8.52 -3.91
N TRP A 91 5.46 -9.29 -3.99
CA TRP A 91 5.48 -10.72 -3.76
C TRP A 91 6.28 -11.48 -4.83
N SER A 92 6.16 -11.10 -6.11
CA SER A 92 6.93 -11.73 -7.18
C SER A 92 8.43 -11.41 -7.06
N CYS A 93 8.80 -10.22 -6.58
CA CYS A 93 10.17 -9.87 -6.23
C CYS A 93 10.71 -10.77 -5.10
N CYS A 94 9.94 -10.96 -4.02
CA CYS A 94 10.33 -11.85 -2.91
C CYS A 94 10.50 -13.31 -3.37
N LEU A 95 9.73 -13.76 -4.37
CA LEU A 95 9.85 -15.08 -4.99
C LEU A 95 11.00 -15.20 -6.01
N GLY A 96 11.79 -14.15 -6.23
CA GLY A 96 12.89 -14.15 -7.21
C GLY A 96 12.43 -14.21 -8.67
N ARG A 97 11.18 -13.84 -8.97
CA ARG A 97 10.65 -13.86 -10.36
C ARG A 97 11.16 -12.71 -11.21
N HIS A 98 11.68 -11.65 -10.59
CA HIS A 98 12.30 -10.52 -11.26
C HIS A 98 13.77 -10.45 -10.84
N LEU A 99 14.69 -10.83 -11.73
CA LEU A 99 16.14 -10.82 -11.44
C LEU A 99 16.64 -9.42 -11.06
N ILE A 100 16.05 -8.37 -11.62
CA ILE A 100 16.39 -6.97 -11.33
C ILE A 100 16.10 -6.62 -9.86
N ALA A 101 15.11 -7.28 -9.24
CA ALA A 101 14.69 -6.99 -7.88
C ALA A 101 15.74 -7.38 -6.83
N GLU A 102 16.66 -8.30 -7.13
CA GLU A 102 17.67 -8.78 -6.16
C GLU A 102 18.55 -7.64 -5.60
N GLY A 103 18.82 -6.62 -6.43
CA GLY A 103 19.64 -5.47 -6.06
C GLY A 103 18.89 -4.31 -5.38
N GLU A 104 17.55 -4.34 -5.33
CA GLU A 104 16.73 -3.24 -4.79
C GLU A 104 15.68 -3.66 -3.77
N LEU A 105 15.39 -4.97 -3.67
CA LEU A 105 14.48 -5.50 -2.66
C LEU A 105 15.11 -5.27 -1.28
N PRO A 106 14.42 -4.62 -0.33
CA PRO A 106 14.99 -4.40 0.98
C PRO A 106 15.28 -5.70 1.72
N GLU A 107 16.28 -5.68 2.60
CA GLU A 107 16.82 -6.90 3.20
C GLU A 107 15.75 -7.70 3.96
N ASP A 108 14.89 -7.03 4.73
CA ASP A 108 13.86 -7.74 5.51
C ASP A 108 12.74 -8.34 4.65
N PHE A 109 12.62 -7.93 3.38
CA PHE A 109 11.68 -8.56 2.44
C PHE A 109 12.25 -9.86 1.86
N LYS A 110 13.58 -10.02 1.78
CA LYS A 110 14.22 -11.23 1.24
C LYS A 110 13.97 -12.45 2.13
N ASP A 111 13.97 -12.24 3.45
CA ASP A 111 13.76 -13.28 4.46
C ASP A 111 12.30 -13.43 4.90
N LEU A 112 11.37 -12.80 4.18
CA LEU A 112 9.97 -12.76 4.59
C LEU A 112 9.31 -14.13 4.40
N ASP A 113 8.76 -14.69 5.48
CA ASP A 113 7.87 -15.85 5.39
C ASP A 113 6.53 -15.42 4.79
N LEU A 114 6.46 -15.48 3.47
CA LEU A 114 5.29 -15.13 2.68
C LEU A 114 4.05 -15.96 3.08
N ALA A 115 4.21 -17.22 3.50
CA ALA A 115 3.07 -18.06 3.85
C ALA A 115 2.40 -17.63 5.17
N ARG A 116 3.14 -16.98 6.06
CA ARG A 116 2.66 -16.59 7.41
C ARG A 116 2.47 -15.08 7.58
N SER A 117 2.95 -14.28 6.63
CA SER A 117 2.87 -12.82 6.71
C SER A 117 1.46 -12.33 6.47
N ASP A 118 1.01 -11.43 7.33
CA ASP A 118 -0.22 -10.67 7.11
C ASP A 118 -0.06 -9.69 5.96
N VAL A 119 -1.18 -9.29 5.34
CA VAL A 119 -1.20 -8.22 4.35
C VAL A 119 -2.28 -7.20 4.73
N ARG A 120 -1.93 -5.91 4.61
CA ARG A 120 -2.87 -4.80 4.71
C ARG A 120 -2.75 -3.88 3.50
N PHE A 121 -3.88 -3.48 2.94
CA PHE A 121 -4.01 -2.48 1.88
C PHE A 121 -4.55 -1.21 2.51
N ILE A 122 -3.78 -0.12 2.45
CA ILE A 122 -4.10 1.12 3.15
C ILE A 122 -4.14 2.27 2.16
N LEU A 123 -5.31 2.88 2.02
CA LEU A 123 -5.49 4.13 1.29
C LEU A 123 -5.42 5.28 2.30
N VAL A 124 -4.45 6.16 2.13
CA VAL A 124 -4.29 7.38 2.94
C VAL A 124 -4.72 8.59 2.12
N ILE A 125 -5.70 9.36 2.63
CA ILE A 125 -6.23 10.54 1.94
C ILE A 125 -5.98 11.79 2.75
N ASN A 126 -5.21 12.72 2.19
CA ASN A 126 -4.85 13.96 2.87
C ASN A 126 -6.07 14.87 3.08
N GLY A 127 -6.24 15.42 4.28
CA GLY A 127 -7.26 16.42 4.61
C GLY A 127 -8.70 15.91 4.66
N HIS A 128 -8.91 14.59 4.59
CA HIS A 128 -10.24 13.99 4.67
C HIS A 128 -10.81 14.01 6.09
N ARG A 129 -12.12 14.31 6.20
CA ARG A 129 -12.85 14.18 7.47
C ARG A 129 -13.18 12.72 7.74
N ASP A 130 -13.20 12.33 9.02
CA ASP A 130 -13.55 10.96 9.45
C ASP A 130 -14.90 10.51 8.87
N SER A 131 -15.88 11.42 8.77
CA SER A 131 -17.21 11.16 8.19
C SER A 131 -17.21 10.87 6.69
N TRP A 132 -16.12 11.16 5.96
CA TRP A 132 -16.01 10.93 4.52
C TRP A 132 -15.35 9.58 4.19
N LEU A 133 -14.76 8.91 5.17
CA LEU A 133 -14.06 7.64 4.98
C LEU A 133 -15.00 6.44 4.77
N PRO A 134 -16.17 6.31 5.44
CA PRO A 134 -16.98 5.09 5.36
C PRO A 134 -17.41 4.69 3.94
N PRO A 135 -17.91 5.59 3.07
CA PRO A 135 -18.28 5.20 1.71
C PRO A 135 -17.12 4.62 0.89
N LEU A 136 -15.91 5.20 1.04
CA LEU A 136 -14.70 4.71 0.40
C LEU A 136 -14.27 3.36 0.96
N GLN A 137 -14.36 3.20 2.29
CA GLN A 137 -14.04 1.96 2.98
C GLN A 137 -14.96 0.82 2.53
N ASP A 138 -16.26 1.05 2.45
CA ASP A 138 -17.24 0.05 2.03
C ASP A 138 -17.03 -0.35 0.56
N ALA A 139 -16.84 0.63 -0.32
CA ALA A 139 -16.60 0.39 -1.73
C ALA A 139 -15.29 -0.39 -1.96
N LEU A 140 -14.20 -0.04 -1.27
CA LEU A 140 -12.94 -0.79 -1.37
C LEU A 140 -13.04 -2.19 -0.76
N ASN A 141 -13.78 -2.38 0.33
CA ASN A 141 -14.02 -3.71 0.88
C ASN A 141 -14.74 -4.63 -0.13
N ILE A 142 -15.73 -4.10 -0.85
CA ILE A 142 -16.43 -4.82 -1.91
C ILE A 142 -15.47 -5.12 -3.07
N ALA A 143 -14.77 -4.10 -3.57
CA ALA A 143 -13.88 -4.21 -4.73
C ALA A 143 -12.69 -5.17 -4.48
N MET A 144 -12.20 -5.23 -3.24
CA MET A 144 -11.09 -6.09 -2.82
C MET A 144 -11.54 -7.46 -2.32
N ASN A 145 -12.85 -7.73 -2.18
CA ASN A 145 -13.35 -8.96 -1.57
C ASN A 145 -12.78 -10.23 -2.20
N SER A 146 -12.75 -10.28 -3.54
CA SER A 146 -12.19 -11.42 -4.28
C SER A 146 -10.71 -11.62 -3.95
N THR A 147 -9.91 -10.55 -3.94
CA THR A 147 -8.49 -10.60 -3.56
C THR A 147 -8.32 -11.11 -2.12
N VAL A 148 -9.02 -10.51 -1.15
CA VAL A 148 -8.94 -10.87 0.27
C VAL A 148 -9.26 -12.35 0.48
N ARG A 149 -10.34 -12.85 -0.15
CA ARG A 149 -10.75 -14.25 -0.03
C ARG A 149 -9.80 -15.21 -0.73
N THR A 150 -9.31 -14.85 -1.92
CA THR A 150 -8.41 -15.70 -2.72
C THR A 150 -7.09 -15.93 -2.00
N TRP A 151 -6.57 -14.89 -1.36
CA TRP A 151 -5.30 -14.95 -0.62
C TRP A 151 -5.46 -15.33 0.86
N ALA A 152 -6.69 -15.62 1.31
CA ALA A 152 -7.01 -15.92 2.70
C ALA A 152 -6.51 -14.87 3.71
N PHE A 153 -6.55 -13.59 3.34
CA PHE A 153 -6.19 -12.50 4.24
C PHE A 153 -7.27 -12.26 5.30
N ALA A 154 -6.88 -11.59 6.39
CA ALA A 154 -7.83 -11.19 7.43
C ALA A 154 -8.95 -10.30 6.84
N PRO A 155 -10.20 -10.39 7.32
CA PRO A 155 -11.29 -9.56 6.83
C PRO A 155 -11.03 -8.05 6.93
N ALA A 156 -10.28 -7.63 7.96
CA ALA A 156 -9.87 -6.23 8.16
C ALA A 156 -8.52 -5.90 7.48
N SER A 157 -8.23 -6.51 6.33
CA SER A 157 -6.99 -6.26 5.56
C SER A 157 -7.06 -5.01 4.68
N VAL A 158 -8.22 -4.36 4.55
CA VAL A 158 -8.37 -3.12 3.76
C VAL A 158 -8.76 -1.98 4.68
N ALA A 159 -8.01 -0.87 4.61
CA ALA A 159 -8.24 0.31 5.42
C ALA A 159 -8.21 1.59 4.58
N VAL A 160 -9.15 2.49 4.85
CA VAL A 160 -9.15 3.86 4.32
C VAL A 160 -9.03 4.81 5.50
N ILE A 161 -7.97 5.63 5.49
CA ILE A 161 -7.64 6.51 6.60
C ILE A 161 -7.30 7.91 6.09
N ASN A 162 -7.41 8.91 6.96
CA ASN A 162 -6.92 10.26 6.68
C ASN A 162 -5.50 10.47 7.26
N ASP A 163 -4.94 11.65 7.00
CA ASP A 163 -3.63 12.09 7.50
C ASP A 163 -3.55 12.06 9.03
N LYS A 164 -4.61 12.45 9.74
CA LYS A 164 -4.67 12.38 11.22
C LYS A 164 -4.48 10.94 11.72
N MET A 165 -5.22 9.98 11.17
CA MET A 165 -5.09 8.57 11.52
C MET A 165 -3.74 8.00 11.07
N ALA A 166 -3.22 8.44 9.92
CA ALA A 166 -1.89 8.04 9.44
C ALA A 166 -0.78 8.47 10.42
N ARG A 167 -0.86 9.67 11.01
CA ARG A 167 0.05 10.11 12.09
C ARG A 167 -0.05 9.21 13.31
N GLN A 168 -1.27 8.90 13.75
CA GLN A 168 -1.50 8.02 14.90
C GLN A 168 -0.93 6.61 14.70
N HIS A 169 -0.91 6.13 13.45
CA HIS A 169 -0.31 4.85 13.09
C HIS A 169 1.19 4.93 12.75
N GLY A 170 1.82 6.10 12.90
CA GLY A 170 3.24 6.30 12.58
C GLY A 170 3.54 6.03 11.11
N LEU A 171 2.64 6.44 10.22
CA LEU A 171 2.84 6.38 8.77
C LEU A 171 3.37 7.71 8.21
N ILE A 172 2.94 8.83 8.75
CA ILE A 172 3.42 10.15 8.31
C ILE A 172 4.03 10.90 9.49
N CYS A 173 4.99 11.77 9.19
CA CYS A 173 5.64 12.61 10.19
C CYS A 173 4.61 13.41 11.01
N PRO A 174 4.85 13.63 12.32
CA PRO A 174 4.11 14.63 13.09
C PRO A 174 4.30 16.01 12.46
N GLU A 175 3.28 16.87 12.57
CA GLU A 175 3.42 18.31 12.28
C GLU A 175 4.33 18.99 13.32
#